data_AF-A0AA88X9W7-F1
#
_entry.id   AF-A0AA88X9W7-F1
#
_cell.length_a   1.000
_cell.length_b   1.000
_cell.length_c   1.000
_cell.angle_alpha   90.00
_cell.angle_beta   90.00
_cell.angle_gamma   90.00
#
_symmetry.space_group_name_H-M   'P 1'
#
loop_
_entity.id
_entity.type
_entity.pdbx_description
1 polymer ?
#
loop_
_entity_poly.entity_id
_entity_poly.type
_entity_poly.pdbx_seq_one_letter_code
_entity_poly.pdbx_strand_id
1 'polypeptide(L)'
;MGAAAAASRIPCGEMTLWMTNYRVLLRNPAKFLTKLTDEEVAFISQSATTYINLAQSIEEIDTTEGLTDFDISNTHVRNEPRVDDVCDLSQCDDEVRTPRENEGYEIFDNVDSQLIDGKTFNTLEAAYDFYNQYALLNGFGTRKHNAHKIRATGAIFRRQFVCNKEGFKKLDNKRPNVNEKRRKDLRTGCEAMIQVTLSKKLGMWVVDKFQDVHNHLLTTTPSKVIKHRSHSKYHHANVCKSLVSDLNHEGLKASQITRVVNVMKPSEEANVNRTHDHARQIRAAA
;
A
#
# COMPACT_ATOMS: atom_id res chain seq x y z
N MET A 1 -17.17 24.02 52.70
CA MET A 1 -15.75 23.65 52.88
C MET A 1 -15.55 22.30 52.22
N GLY A 2 -15.18 22.29 50.93
CA GLY A 2 -14.98 21.06 50.15
C GLY A 2 -13.49 20.74 50.09
N ALA A 3 -13.10 19.56 50.57
CA ALA A 3 -11.73 19.09 50.57
C ALA A 3 -11.27 18.72 49.15
N ALA A 4 -10.14 19.28 48.74
CA ALA A 4 -9.45 18.95 47.50
C ALA A 4 -8.67 17.65 47.67
N ALA A 5 -8.97 16.62 46.87
CA ALA A 5 -8.16 15.42 46.77
C ALA A 5 -7.03 15.66 45.75
N ALA A 6 -5.80 15.70 46.23
CA ALA A 6 -4.59 15.86 45.43
C ALA A 6 -4.34 14.61 44.59
N ALA A 7 -4.18 14.78 43.28
CA ALA A 7 -3.73 13.71 42.38
C ALA A 7 -2.21 13.53 42.52
N SER A 8 -1.79 12.45 43.18
CA SER A 8 -0.38 12.05 43.26
C SER A 8 0.10 11.54 41.89
N ARG A 9 1.11 12.21 41.32
CA ARG A 9 1.86 11.75 40.14
C ARG A 9 2.76 10.58 40.55
N ILE A 10 2.74 9.49 39.77
CA ILE A 10 3.66 8.36 39.92
C ILE A 10 4.88 8.64 39.01
N PRO A 11 6.12 8.57 39.52
CA PRO A 11 7.33 8.73 38.72
C PRO A 11 7.59 7.50 37.85
N CYS A 12 8.14 7.74 36.67
CA CYS A 12 8.48 6.71 35.69
C CYS A 12 9.87 6.15 36.02
N GLY A 13 9.93 4.90 36.47
CA GLY A 13 11.18 4.18 36.73
C GLY A 13 10.94 2.98 37.65
N GLU A 14 11.30 1.80 37.15
CA GLU A 14 11.22 0.47 37.81
C GLU A 14 9.81 -0.12 37.99
N MET A 15 9.45 -1.05 37.10
CA MET A 15 8.39 -2.03 37.35
C MET A 15 8.97 -3.43 37.29
N THR A 16 9.67 -3.78 38.36
CA THR A 16 9.74 -5.17 38.83
C THR A 16 8.32 -5.66 39.12
N LEU A 17 7.97 -6.78 38.49
CA LEU A 17 7.02 -7.79 38.94
C LEU A 17 5.74 -7.30 39.67
N TRP A 18 4.71 -6.96 38.90
CA TRP A 18 3.32 -7.14 39.34
C TRP A 18 2.51 -7.76 38.20
N MET A 19 2.73 -9.05 37.98
CA MET A 19 1.75 -9.92 37.31
C MET A 19 0.54 -10.08 38.23
N THR A 20 -0.31 -9.07 38.33
CA THR A 20 -1.69 -9.27 38.75
C THR A 20 -2.58 -8.28 38.00
N ASN A 21 -3.76 -8.77 37.61
CA ASN A 21 -4.89 -8.03 37.08
C ASN A 21 -5.01 -8.04 35.55
N TYR A 22 -5.43 -9.21 35.07
CA TYR A 22 -6.32 -9.41 33.93
C TYR A 22 -7.29 -8.20 33.75
N ARG A 23 -7.09 -7.38 32.70
CA ARG A 23 -7.91 -6.19 32.38
C ARG A 23 -8.14 -6.07 30.88
N VAL A 24 -9.36 -5.70 30.48
CA VAL A 24 -9.75 -5.51 29.07
C VAL A 24 -9.86 -4.02 28.75
N LEU A 25 -9.22 -3.57 27.67
CA LEU A 25 -9.26 -2.18 27.16
C LEU A 25 -9.74 -2.18 25.70
N LEU A 26 -10.91 -1.60 25.42
CA LEU A 26 -11.56 -1.67 24.09
C LEU A 26 -11.91 -0.32 23.45
N ARG A 27 -11.40 0.82 23.96
CA ARG A 27 -11.64 2.15 23.34
C ARG A 27 -10.49 3.12 23.52
N ASN A 28 -10.39 4.12 22.65
CA ASN A 28 -9.47 5.26 22.81
C ASN A 28 -10.27 6.53 23.20
N PRO A 29 -9.94 7.20 24.32
CA PRO A 29 -8.95 6.79 25.33
C PRO A 29 -9.43 5.60 26.17
N ALA A 30 -8.49 4.75 26.55
CA ALA A 30 -8.73 3.51 27.26
C ALA A 30 -9.29 3.78 28.65
N LYS A 31 -10.52 3.28 28.90
CA LYS A 31 -11.16 3.32 30.21
C LYS A 31 -11.38 1.89 30.67
N PHE A 32 -11.07 1.64 31.94
CA PHE A 32 -11.38 0.38 32.60
C PHE A 32 -12.91 0.21 32.64
N LEU A 33 -13.39 -0.93 32.15
CA LEU A 33 -14.82 -1.23 32.10
C LEU A 33 -15.20 -2.29 33.14
N THR A 34 -14.54 -3.44 33.12
CA THR A 34 -14.82 -4.55 34.04
C THR A 34 -13.58 -5.40 34.30
N LYS A 35 -13.60 -6.17 35.39
CA LYS A 35 -12.65 -7.26 35.62
C LYS A 35 -13.06 -8.47 34.75
N LEU A 36 -12.08 -9.20 34.25
CA LEU A 36 -12.33 -10.48 33.56
C LEU A 36 -12.92 -11.50 34.55
N THR A 37 -13.85 -12.32 34.08
CA THR A 37 -14.38 -13.45 34.85
C THR A 37 -13.40 -14.62 34.82
N ASP A 38 -13.50 -15.53 35.79
CA ASP A 38 -12.63 -16.72 35.83
C ASP A 38 -12.85 -17.63 34.60
N GLU A 39 -14.05 -17.63 34.02
CA GLU A 39 -14.38 -18.32 32.77
C GLU A 39 -13.64 -17.71 31.56
N GLU A 40 -13.59 -16.37 31.47
CA GLU A 40 -12.86 -15.66 30.41
C GLU A 40 -11.34 -15.88 30.54
N VAL A 41 -10.83 -15.90 31.78
CA VAL A 41 -9.42 -16.21 32.04
C VAL A 41 -9.09 -17.65 31.63
N ALA A 42 -9.97 -18.61 31.97
CA ALA A 42 -9.82 -20.00 31.56
C ALA A 42 -9.87 -20.16 30.04
N PHE A 43 -10.79 -19.47 29.36
CA PHE A 43 -10.90 -19.47 27.89
C PHE A 43 -9.65 -18.91 27.20
N ILE A 44 -9.11 -17.80 27.70
CA ILE A 44 -7.86 -17.22 27.19
C ILE A 44 -6.69 -18.19 27.39
N SER A 45 -6.62 -18.86 28.55
CA SER A 45 -5.57 -19.85 28.81
C SER A 45 -5.69 -21.07 27.90
N GLN A 46 -6.89 -21.61 27.71
CA GLN A 46 -7.14 -22.78 26.86
C GLN A 46 -6.87 -22.47 25.39
N SER A 47 -7.36 -21.34 24.89
CA SER A 47 -7.09 -20.92 23.52
C SER A 47 -5.60 -20.74 23.25
N ALA A 48 -4.84 -20.15 24.17
CA ALA A 48 -3.38 -20.05 24.05
C ALA A 48 -2.71 -21.42 23.90
N THR A 49 -3.10 -22.41 24.71
CA THR A 49 -2.56 -23.78 24.59
C THR A 49 -2.95 -24.45 23.28
N THR A 50 -4.18 -24.25 22.80
CA THR A 50 -4.62 -24.79 21.50
C THR A 50 -3.81 -24.21 20.35
N TYR A 51 -3.54 -22.90 20.35
CA TYR A 51 -2.75 -22.26 19.30
C TYR A 51 -1.29 -22.72 19.31
N ILE A 52 -0.69 -22.94 20.49
CA ILE A 52 0.68 -23.47 20.62
C ILE A 52 0.75 -24.89 20.04
N ASN A 53 -0.19 -25.76 20.41
CA ASN A 53 -0.21 -27.15 19.91
C ASN A 53 -0.47 -27.20 18.39
N LEU A 54 -1.32 -26.32 17.86
CA LEU A 54 -1.56 -26.22 16.43
C LEU A 54 -0.29 -25.79 15.68
N ALA A 55 0.46 -24.82 16.21
CA ALA A 55 1.72 -24.38 15.61
C ALA A 55 2.76 -25.50 15.58
N GLN A 56 2.88 -26.28 16.66
CA GLN A 56 3.78 -27.44 16.73
C GLN A 56 3.39 -28.55 15.74
N SER A 57 2.09 -28.79 15.54
CA SER A 57 1.62 -29.77 14.54
C SER A 57 1.88 -29.38 13.09
N ILE A 58 2.09 -28.08 12.81
CA ILE A 58 2.45 -27.58 11.47
C ILE A 58 3.93 -27.81 11.19
N GLU A 59 4.80 -27.76 12.22
CA GLU A 59 6.24 -28.01 12.09
C GLU A 59 6.57 -29.50 11.83
N GLU A 60 5.69 -30.43 12.18
CA GLU A 60 5.87 -31.88 11.92
C GLU A 60 5.58 -32.30 10.47
N ILE A 61 4.93 -31.46 9.67
CA ILE A 61 4.57 -31.78 8.27
C ILE A 61 5.76 -31.58 7.31
N ASP A 62 6.78 -30.81 7.71
CA ASP A 62 7.92 -30.46 6.85
C ASP A 62 9.09 -31.48 6.87
N THR A 63 8.93 -32.63 7.52
CA THR A 63 10.02 -33.62 7.66
C THR A 63 9.78 -35.00 7.05
N THR A 64 8.69 -35.25 6.32
CA THR A 64 8.51 -36.54 5.65
C THR A 64 7.92 -36.43 4.24
N GLU A 65 8.65 -37.03 3.29
CA GLU A 65 8.27 -37.42 1.91
C GLU A 65 8.41 -36.32 0.84
N GLY A 66 9.28 -36.37 -0.17
CA GLY A 66 10.07 -37.47 -0.74
C GLY A 66 9.33 -38.20 -1.88
N LEU A 67 9.46 -37.69 -3.13
CA LEU A 67 9.11 -38.32 -4.43
C LEU A 67 7.58 -38.45 -4.71
N THR A 68 6.99 -38.34 -5.91
CA THR A 68 7.38 -38.68 -7.30
C THR A 68 6.58 -37.86 -8.33
N ASP A 69 7.09 -37.78 -9.56
CA ASP A 69 6.41 -37.37 -10.81
C ASP A 69 4.97 -37.91 -10.98
N PHE A 70 4.09 -37.08 -11.59
CA PHE A 70 2.96 -37.58 -12.37
C PHE A 70 2.65 -36.66 -13.56
N ASP A 71 2.98 -37.17 -14.73
CA ASP A 71 2.71 -36.66 -16.07
C ASP A 71 1.23 -36.90 -16.43
N ILE A 72 0.51 -35.90 -16.95
CA ILE A 72 -0.65 -36.16 -17.83
C ILE A 72 -0.53 -35.25 -19.05
N SER A 73 -0.02 -35.87 -20.09
CA SER A 73 -0.15 -35.47 -21.47
C SER A 73 -1.60 -35.41 -21.94
N ASN A 74 -1.81 -34.58 -22.96
CA ASN A 74 -2.72 -34.82 -24.09
C ASN A 74 -4.16 -34.24 -24.01
N THR A 75 -4.38 -33.10 -24.68
CA THR A 75 -5.36 -33.04 -25.79
C THR A 75 -4.92 -32.01 -26.83
N HIS A 76 -4.72 -32.49 -28.04
CA HIS A 76 -4.38 -31.77 -29.26
C HIS A 76 -5.68 -31.54 -30.04
N VAL A 77 -6.07 -30.30 -30.37
CA VAL A 77 -6.90 -30.01 -31.55
C VAL A 77 -6.49 -28.66 -32.13
N ARG A 78 -6.04 -28.71 -33.39
CA ARG A 78 -5.67 -27.60 -34.26
C ARG A 78 -6.93 -26.94 -34.84
N ASN A 79 -6.86 -25.64 -35.15
CA ASN A 79 -7.10 -25.07 -36.50
C ASN A 79 -6.98 -23.54 -36.49
N GLU A 80 -5.92 -23.03 -37.12
CA GLU A 80 -5.91 -21.76 -37.88
C GLU A 80 -6.53 -22.00 -39.28
N PRO A 81 -6.70 -21.02 -40.21
CA PRO A 81 -6.41 -19.57 -40.18
C PRO A 81 -7.55 -18.67 -40.75
N ARG A 82 -7.43 -17.33 -40.62
CA ARG A 82 -7.35 -16.39 -41.77
C ARG A 82 -7.20 -14.92 -41.36
N VAL A 83 -6.44 -14.25 -42.23
CA VAL A 83 -5.90 -12.88 -42.24
C VAL A 83 -6.92 -11.81 -42.69
N ASP A 84 -6.48 -10.55 -42.54
CA ASP A 84 -6.99 -9.26 -43.04
C ASP A 84 -7.65 -8.45 -41.89
N ASP A 85 -7.12 -7.32 -41.39
CA ASP A 85 -6.64 -6.13 -42.10
C ASP A 85 -5.49 -5.39 -41.38
N VAL A 86 -4.64 -4.81 -42.22
CA VAL A 86 -3.54 -3.88 -41.92
C VAL A 86 -4.09 -2.46 -41.75
N CYS A 87 -3.78 -1.77 -40.64
CA CYS A 87 -3.61 -0.31 -40.66
C CYS A 87 -2.46 0.13 -39.73
N ASP A 88 -1.30 0.31 -40.35
CA ASP A 88 -0.25 1.31 -40.12
C ASP A 88 -0.52 2.41 -39.07
N LEU A 89 0.42 2.58 -38.11
CA LEU A 89 1.03 3.88 -37.78
C LEU A 89 2.29 3.67 -36.90
N SER A 90 3.43 3.62 -37.59
CA SER A 90 4.72 4.27 -37.27
C SER A 90 5.30 4.26 -35.83
N GLN A 91 6.33 3.42 -35.64
CA GLN A 91 7.65 3.71 -35.04
C GLN A 91 7.75 4.33 -33.63
N CYS A 92 8.12 3.49 -32.66
CA CYS A 92 9.27 3.77 -31.78
C CYS A 92 10.02 2.46 -31.51
N ASP A 93 11.26 2.40 -31.97
CA ASP A 93 12.20 1.33 -31.68
C ASP A 93 12.65 1.45 -30.22
N ASP A 94 12.58 0.35 -29.46
CA ASP A 94 13.50 0.08 -28.35
C ASP A 94 13.48 -1.43 -28.07
N GLU A 95 14.65 -2.05 -28.22
CA GLU A 95 14.90 -3.47 -28.10
C GLU A 95 14.53 -4.02 -26.71
N VAL A 96 13.84 -5.16 -26.71
CA VAL A 96 13.53 -5.94 -25.51
C VAL A 96 14.83 -6.50 -24.92
N ARG A 97 15.29 -5.92 -23.81
CA ARG A 97 16.30 -6.55 -22.95
C ARG A 97 15.59 -7.33 -21.83
N THR A 98 15.77 -8.64 -21.83
CA THR A 98 15.36 -9.53 -20.73
C THR A 98 16.11 -9.17 -19.44
N PRO A 99 15.43 -9.01 -18.29
CA PRO A 99 16.10 -8.97 -16.99
C PRO A 99 16.30 -10.39 -16.44
N ARG A 100 17.54 -10.66 -16.04
CA ARG A 100 17.95 -11.77 -15.18
C ARG A 100 17.26 -11.64 -13.82
N GLU A 101 16.85 -12.78 -13.30
CA GLU A 101 16.17 -13.01 -12.02
C GLU A 101 17.04 -12.66 -10.80
N ASN A 102 16.35 -12.41 -9.69
CA ASN A 102 16.80 -12.38 -8.29
C ASN A 102 17.25 -11.03 -7.70
N GLU A 103 16.30 -10.23 -7.23
CA GLU A 103 16.43 -9.52 -5.96
C GLU A 103 15.12 -9.64 -5.17
N GLY A 104 15.15 -10.43 -4.09
CA GLY A 104 14.01 -10.64 -3.20
C GLY A 104 13.59 -9.34 -2.51
N TYR A 105 12.28 -9.10 -2.46
CA TYR A 105 11.71 -7.98 -1.71
C TYR A 105 11.37 -8.46 -0.30
N GLU A 106 12.13 -8.01 0.69
CA GLU A 106 11.82 -8.27 2.10
C GLU A 106 10.54 -7.51 2.52
N ILE A 107 9.72 -8.17 3.33
CA ILE A 107 8.50 -7.61 3.93
C ILE A 107 8.90 -6.58 4.98
N PHE A 108 8.66 -5.30 4.71
CA PHE A 108 9.09 -4.20 5.59
C PHE A 108 8.06 -3.89 6.69
N ASP A 109 8.18 -4.56 7.83
CA ASP A 109 7.63 -4.07 9.09
C ASP A 109 8.61 -3.06 9.73
N ASN A 110 8.14 -1.83 10.00
CA ASN A 110 8.86 -0.73 10.66
C ASN A 110 10.26 -0.41 10.11
N VAL A 111 10.30 0.33 9.00
CA VAL A 111 11.54 0.94 8.50
C VAL A 111 11.91 2.13 9.38
N ASP A 112 12.99 2.01 10.16
CA ASP A 112 13.60 3.16 10.83
C ASP A 112 13.86 4.29 9.83
N SER A 113 13.53 5.54 10.17
CA SER A 113 13.73 6.69 9.27
C SER A 113 15.18 6.81 8.75
N GLN A 114 16.16 6.32 9.52
CA GLN A 114 17.57 6.26 9.13
C GLN A 114 17.84 5.27 7.98
N LEU A 115 17.00 4.26 7.78
CA LEU A 115 17.14 3.28 6.71
C LEU A 115 16.58 3.78 5.37
N ILE A 116 15.79 4.85 5.37
CA ILE A 116 15.19 5.42 4.15
C ILE A 116 16.14 6.42 3.49
N ASP A 117 16.86 7.22 4.29
CA ASP A 117 17.88 8.12 3.78
C ASP A 117 19.01 7.33 3.09
N GLY A 118 19.45 7.80 1.92
CA GLY A 118 20.48 7.13 1.15
C GLY A 118 20.02 5.94 0.30
N LYS A 119 18.75 5.48 0.39
CA LYS A 119 18.22 4.49 -0.55
C LYS A 119 18.37 4.95 -1.99
N THR A 120 18.67 4.01 -2.88
CA THR A 120 18.93 4.29 -4.30
C THR A 120 17.92 3.59 -5.21
N PHE A 121 17.63 4.21 -6.35
CA PHE A 121 16.68 3.72 -7.34
C PHE A 121 17.20 3.94 -8.76
N ASN A 122 16.91 2.98 -9.64
CA ASN A 122 17.28 3.08 -11.06
C ASN A 122 16.48 4.16 -11.79
N THR A 123 15.21 4.35 -11.42
CA THR A 123 14.31 5.29 -12.08
C THR A 123 13.60 6.20 -11.10
N LEU A 124 13.16 7.37 -11.58
CA LEU A 124 12.35 8.29 -10.79
C LEU A 124 10.98 7.69 -10.43
N GLU A 125 10.44 6.80 -11.28
CA GLU A 125 9.16 6.15 -11.01
C GLU A 125 9.30 5.07 -9.93
N ALA A 126 10.39 4.30 -9.92
CA ALA A 126 10.67 3.35 -8.85
C ALA A 126 10.77 4.05 -7.47
N ALA A 127 11.41 5.23 -7.42
CA ALA A 127 11.44 6.05 -6.21
C ALA A 127 10.04 6.54 -5.78
N TYR A 128 9.20 6.90 -6.75
CA TYR A 128 7.81 7.29 -6.47
C TYR A 128 7.00 6.10 -5.95
N ASP A 129 7.13 4.93 -6.57
CA ASP A 129 6.41 3.72 -6.19
C ASP A 129 6.81 3.25 -4.79
N PHE A 130 8.11 3.29 -4.46
CA PHE A 130 8.60 3.05 -3.12
C PHE A 130 7.90 3.95 -2.09
N TYR A 131 7.92 5.27 -2.29
CA TYR A 131 7.28 6.19 -1.35
C TYR A 131 5.76 6.06 -1.33
N ASN A 132 5.15 5.70 -2.46
CA ASN A 132 3.72 5.47 -2.54
C ASN A 132 3.32 4.18 -1.80
N GLN A 133 4.11 3.12 -1.86
CA GLN A 133 3.92 1.92 -1.05
C GLN A 133 4.12 2.23 0.44
N TYR A 134 5.18 2.96 0.79
CA TYR A 134 5.39 3.44 2.15
C TYR A 134 4.17 4.21 2.67
N ALA A 135 3.62 5.12 1.89
CA ALA A 135 2.43 5.88 2.26
C ALA A 135 1.17 5.01 2.37
N LEU A 136 1.03 3.97 1.53
CA LEU A 136 -0.06 3.01 1.61
C LEU A 136 -0.03 2.25 2.95
N LEU A 137 1.15 1.81 3.38
CA LEU A 137 1.33 1.14 4.67
C LEU A 137 1.11 2.09 5.84
N ASN A 138 1.59 3.34 5.73
CA ASN A 138 1.48 4.36 6.77
C ASN A 138 0.16 5.17 6.71
N GLY A 139 -0.80 4.77 5.87
CA GLY A 139 -2.15 5.32 5.94
C GLY A 139 -2.37 6.69 5.32
N PHE A 140 -1.47 7.17 4.45
CA PHE A 140 -1.63 8.42 3.73
C PHE A 140 -1.54 8.26 2.21
N GLY A 141 -1.87 9.33 1.48
CA GLY A 141 -1.72 9.38 0.02
C GLY A 141 -0.53 10.26 -0.35
N THR A 142 0.09 10.01 -1.49
CA THR A 142 1.23 10.80 -1.97
C THR A 142 0.86 11.70 -3.14
N ARG A 143 1.74 12.64 -3.47
CA ARG A 143 1.70 13.43 -4.70
C ARG A 143 3.09 13.84 -5.16
N LYS A 144 3.27 13.94 -6.48
CA LYS A 144 4.47 14.50 -7.09
C LYS A 144 4.47 16.03 -6.88
N HIS A 145 5.49 16.54 -6.20
CA HIS A 145 5.69 17.96 -5.92
C HIS A 145 6.82 18.53 -6.79
N ASN A 146 7.52 19.58 -6.34
CA ASN A 146 8.55 20.31 -7.07
C ASN A 146 9.56 19.38 -7.76
N ALA A 147 9.90 19.72 -9.01
CA ALA A 147 11.06 19.20 -9.72
C ALA A 147 12.06 20.33 -9.92
N HIS A 148 13.34 20.02 -9.73
CA HIS A 148 14.43 20.85 -10.22
C HIS A 148 14.98 20.24 -11.50
N LYS A 149 15.11 21.09 -12.51
CA LYS A 149 15.59 20.73 -13.84
C LYS A 149 16.94 21.38 -14.09
N ILE A 150 17.80 20.67 -14.80
CA ILE A 150 19.06 21.21 -15.33
C ILE A 150 18.68 22.24 -16.40
N ARG A 151 19.21 23.46 -16.30
CA ARG A 151 18.85 24.56 -17.23
C ARG A 151 19.20 24.24 -18.69
N ALA A 152 20.34 23.59 -18.91
CA ALA A 152 20.83 23.29 -20.26
C ALA A 152 20.03 22.20 -20.97
N THR A 153 19.71 21.10 -20.28
CA THR A 153 19.08 19.91 -20.88
C THR A 153 17.58 19.80 -20.58
N GLY A 154 17.06 20.56 -19.62
CA GLY A 154 15.70 20.41 -19.11
C GLY A 154 15.45 19.13 -18.30
N ALA A 155 16.46 18.25 -18.18
CA ALA A 155 16.36 16.99 -17.45
C ALA A 155 16.15 17.23 -15.96
N ILE A 156 15.28 16.44 -15.32
CA ILE A 156 15.05 16.51 -13.88
C ILE A 156 16.26 15.90 -13.18
N PHE A 157 16.86 16.63 -12.23
CA PHE A 157 17.93 16.09 -11.40
C PHE A 157 17.53 15.97 -9.92
N ARG A 158 16.40 16.56 -9.52
CA ARG A 158 15.85 16.44 -8.17
C ARG A 158 14.33 16.53 -8.21
N ARG A 159 13.65 15.71 -7.40
CA ARG A 159 12.19 15.67 -7.29
C ARG A 159 11.77 15.45 -5.84
N GLN A 160 10.65 16.07 -5.47
CA GLN A 160 10.00 15.83 -4.18
C GLN A 160 8.70 15.04 -4.38
N PHE A 161 8.46 14.07 -3.50
CA PHE A 161 7.16 13.42 -3.32
C PHE A 161 6.68 13.72 -1.91
N VAL A 162 5.43 14.14 -1.76
CA VAL A 162 4.94 14.69 -0.49
C VAL A 162 3.60 14.08 -0.13
N CYS A 163 3.21 14.21 1.13
CA CYS A 163 1.88 13.86 1.60
C CYS A 163 0.78 14.62 0.81
N ASN A 164 -0.36 13.97 0.58
CA ASN A 164 -1.52 14.58 -0.07
C ASN A 164 -2.00 15.86 0.64
N LYS A 165 -1.74 15.97 1.95
CA LYS A 165 -2.08 17.13 2.79
C LYS A 165 -0.93 18.13 2.97
N GLU A 166 0.19 17.99 2.26
CA GLU A 166 1.35 18.88 2.42
C GLU A 166 1.04 20.36 2.14
N GLY A 167 1.76 21.25 2.82
CA GLY A 167 1.76 22.69 2.55
C GLY A 167 0.38 23.34 2.63
N PHE A 168 0.25 24.53 2.04
CA PHE A 168 -1.01 25.27 1.96
C PHE A 168 -1.30 25.62 0.51
N LYS A 169 -2.57 25.61 0.10
CA LYS A 169 -2.93 26.13 -1.22
C LYS A 169 -2.78 27.64 -1.20
N LYS A 170 -2.05 28.18 -2.17
CA LYS A 170 -2.02 29.61 -2.42
C LYS A 170 -3.45 30.05 -2.74
N LEU A 171 -3.98 30.97 -1.94
CA LEU A 171 -5.23 31.65 -2.27
C LEU A 171 -4.93 32.50 -3.50
N ASP A 172 -5.33 32.01 -4.66
CA ASP A 172 -5.24 32.78 -5.88
C ASP A 172 -6.35 33.83 -5.82
N ASN A 173 -6.00 35.12 -5.81
CA ASN A 173 -6.95 36.24 -5.74
C ASN A 173 -7.82 36.37 -7.00
N LYS A 174 -7.70 35.43 -7.95
CA LYS A 174 -8.54 35.35 -9.14
C LYS A 174 -9.93 34.89 -8.78
N ARG A 175 -10.93 35.67 -9.24
CA ARG A 175 -12.35 35.34 -9.13
C ARG A 175 -12.56 33.88 -9.56
N PRO A 176 -13.26 33.05 -8.76
CA PRO A 176 -13.52 31.69 -9.16
C PRO A 176 -14.28 31.70 -10.48
N ASN A 177 -13.74 31.01 -11.50
CA ASN A 177 -14.49 30.75 -12.71
C ASN A 177 -15.71 29.90 -12.30
N VAL A 178 -16.92 30.41 -12.56
CA VAL A 178 -18.19 29.82 -12.13
C VAL A 178 -18.36 28.36 -12.62
N ASN A 179 -17.64 27.98 -13.68
CA ASN A 179 -17.68 26.65 -14.27
C ASN A 179 -16.57 25.69 -13.75
N GLU A 180 -15.65 26.16 -12.91
CA GLU A 180 -14.59 25.32 -12.37
C GLU A 180 -15.08 24.65 -11.07
N LYS A 181 -15.45 23.37 -11.16
CA LYS A 181 -15.76 22.55 -9.98
C LYS A 181 -14.47 22.34 -9.16
N ARG A 182 -14.13 23.34 -8.33
CA ARG A 182 -12.91 23.34 -7.52
C ARG A 182 -13.02 22.24 -6.47
N ARG A 183 -12.16 21.23 -6.59
CA ARG A 183 -12.03 20.20 -5.55
C ARG A 183 -11.73 20.88 -4.21
N LYS A 184 -12.37 20.38 -3.15
CA LYS A 184 -12.11 20.81 -1.77
C LYS A 184 -10.61 20.66 -1.50
N ASP A 185 -10.00 21.73 -1.00
CA ASP A 185 -8.62 21.67 -0.57
C ASP A 185 -8.53 20.89 0.75
N LEU A 186 -7.60 19.94 0.79
CA LEU A 186 -7.38 19.07 1.94
C LEU A 186 -6.01 19.31 2.60
N ARG A 187 -5.25 20.27 2.09
CA ARG A 187 -3.93 20.64 2.58
C ARG A 187 -4.01 21.28 3.97
N THR A 188 -3.18 20.80 4.88
CA THR A 188 -3.17 21.21 6.29
C THR A 188 -1.85 21.81 6.73
N GLY A 189 -0.90 22.02 5.82
CA GLY A 189 0.48 22.38 6.16
C GLY A 189 1.34 21.19 6.57
N CYS A 190 0.96 19.97 6.18
CA CYS A 190 1.77 18.79 6.48
C CYS A 190 3.16 18.94 5.85
N GLU A 191 4.20 18.41 6.51
CA GLU A 191 5.59 18.52 6.03
C GLU A 191 6.14 17.19 5.53
N ALA A 192 5.40 16.09 5.76
CA ALA A 192 5.85 14.75 5.38
C ALA A 192 6.17 14.64 3.89
N MET A 193 7.41 14.24 3.60
CA MET A 193 7.97 14.19 2.26
C MET A 193 9.16 13.25 2.14
N ILE A 194 9.43 12.84 0.91
CA ILE A 194 10.71 12.28 0.47
C ILE A 194 11.25 13.15 -0.67
N GLN A 195 12.56 13.38 -0.68
CA GLN A 195 13.26 14.05 -1.76
C GLN A 195 14.30 13.12 -2.33
N VAL A 196 14.35 13.07 -3.66
CA VAL A 196 15.31 12.25 -4.41
C VAL A 196 16.10 13.13 -5.37
N THR A 197 17.41 12.87 -5.43
CA THR A 197 18.36 13.57 -6.29
C THR A 197 19.13 12.56 -7.14
N LEU A 198 19.29 12.86 -8.43
CA LEU A 198 20.09 12.07 -9.35
C LEU A 198 21.58 12.23 -9.00
N SER A 199 22.20 11.15 -8.54
CA SER A 199 23.64 11.10 -8.27
C SER A 199 24.41 11.01 -9.58
N LYS A 200 25.19 12.05 -9.89
CA LYS A 200 26.06 12.04 -11.08
C LYS A 200 27.13 10.96 -11.04
N LYS A 201 27.50 10.49 -9.83
CA LYS A 201 28.53 9.46 -9.64
C LYS A 201 28.00 8.06 -9.93
N LEU A 202 26.77 7.78 -9.48
CA LEU A 202 26.15 6.46 -9.58
C LEU A 202 25.21 6.32 -10.78
N GLY A 203 24.75 7.42 -11.36
CA GLY A 203 23.69 7.42 -12.36
C GLY A 203 22.31 7.07 -11.80
N MET A 204 22.19 6.93 -10.48
CA MET A 204 20.98 6.50 -9.78
C MET A 204 20.31 7.65 -9.02
N TRP A 205 19.01 7.52 -8.75
CA TRP A 205 18.25 8.40 -7.89
C TRP A 205 18.49 8.02 -6.43
N VAL A 206 18.94 8.96 -5.61
CA VAL A 206 19.24 8.73 -4.18
C VAL A 206 18.30 9.56 -3.33
N VAL A 207 17.75 8.97 -2.27
CA VAL A 207 17.00 9.70 -1.24
C VAL A 207 17.96 10.61 -0.50
N ASP A 208 17.79 11.92 -0.66
CA ASP A 208 18.65 12.92 -0.03
C ASP A 208 18.03 13.54 1.23
N LYS A 209 16.70 13.47 1.36
CA LYS A 209 15.97 13.88 2.56
C LYS A 209 14.70 13.04 2.70
N PHE A 210 14.44 12.63 3.93
CA PHE A 210 13.18 12.02 4.34
C PHE A 210 12.62 12.73 5.58
N GLN A 211 11.31 13.03 5.57
CA GLN A 211 10.60 13.62 6.70
C GLN A 211 9.26 12.91 6.86
N ASP A 212 9.04 12.25 8.01
CA ASP A 212 7.81 11.51 8.32
C ASP A 212 6.94 12.24 9.36
N VAL A 213 7.06 13.56 9.43
CA VAL A 213 6.31 14.36 10.40
C VAL A 213 4.97 14.76 9.81
N HIS A 214 3.90 14.17 10.35
CA HIS A 214 2.53 14.46 9.99
C HIS A 214 1.84 15.37 11.02
N ASN A 215 1.15 16.39 10.54
CA ASN A 215 0.36 17.30 11.38
C ASN A 215 -1.15 16.97 11.40
N HIS A 216 -1.51 15.79 10.90
CA HIS A 216 -2.88 15.31 10.80
C HIS A 216 -2.94 13.82 11.13
N LEU A 217 -4.13 13.35 11.49
CA LEU A 217 -4.35 11.92 11.69
C LEU A 217 -4.14 11.14 10.38
N LEU A 218 -3.45 10.01 10.49
CA LEU A 218 -3.27 9.04 9.42
C LEU A 218 -4.49 8.11 9.36
N THR A 219 -4.79 7.60 8.16
CA THR A 219 -5.91 6.68 7.97
C THR A 219 -5.48 5.29 8.39
N THR A 220 -6.08 4.74 9.44
CA THR A 220 -5.73 3.40 9.95
C THR A 220 -6.44 2.26 9.21
N THR A 221 -7.58 2.53 8.56
CA THR A 221 -8.37 1.48 7.89
C THR A 221 -7.88 1.25 6.47
N PRO A 222 -7.36 0.06 6.10
CA PRO A 222 -6.84 -0.20 4.75
C PRO A 222 -7.83 0.13 3.62
N SER A 223 -9.11 -0.20 3.81
CA SER A 223 -10.18 0.10 2.85
C SER A 223 -10.41 1.59 2.61
N LYS A 224 -9.99 2.45 3.55
CA LYS A 224 -10.01 3.91 3.39
C LYS A 224 -8.70 4.41 2.79
N VAL A 225 -7.55 3.80 3.11
CA VAL A 225 -6.26 4.19 2.54
C VAL A 225 -6.26 3.99 1.03
N ILE A 226 -6.74 2.85 0.53
CA ILE A 226 -6.82 2.55 -0.92
C ILE A 226 -7.62 3.60 -1.70
N LYS A 227 -8.54 4.32 -1.04
CA LYS A 227 -9.34 5.40 -1.65
C LYS A 227 -8.54 6.70 -1.86
N HIS A 228 -7.34 6.83 -1.30
CA HIS A 228 -6.47 7.95 -1.61
C HIS A 228 -6.14 7.95 -3.10
N ARG A 229 -6.07 9.15 -3.69
CA ARG A 229 -5.88 9.32 -5.14
C ARG A 229 -4.59 8.67 -5.67
N SER A 230 -3.54 8.57 -4.86
CA SER A 230 -2.28 7.94 -5.29
C SER A 230 -2.40 6.43 -5.41
N HIS A 231 -3.35 5.81 -4.71
CA HIS A 231 -3.55 4.35 -4.65
C HIS A 231 -4.65 3.89 -5.61
N SER A 232 -5.65 4.73 -5.87
CA SER A 232 -6.81 4.41 -6.72
C SER A 232 -6.59 4.67 -8.24
N LYS A 233 -5.36 4.56 -8.74
CA LYS A 233 -5.02 4.84 -10.16
C LYS A 233 -4.65 3.63 -10.98
N TYR A 234 -4.53 2.45 -10.37
CA TYR A 234 -4.07 1.26 -11.05
C TYR A 234 -4.95 0.89 -12.26
N HIS A 235 -6.27 1.09 -12.16
CA HIS A 235 -7.20 0.89 -13.27
C HIS A 235 -6.91 1.75 -14.53
N HIS A 236 -6.16 2.85 -14.40
CA HIS A 236 -5.74 3.64 -15.57
C HIS A 236 -4.45 3.12 -16.22
N ALA A 237 -3.76 2.16 -15.61
CA ALA A 237 -2.57 1.55 -16.19
C ALA A 237 -2.94 0.83 -17.49
N ASN A 238 -2.02 0.85 -18.47
CA ASN A 238 -2.25 0.20 -19.76
C ASN A 238 -2.52 -1.30 -19.61
N VAL A 239 -1.85 -1.95 -18.65
CA VAL A 239 -2.03 -3.37 -18.30
C VAL A 239 -3.46 -3.71 -17.89
N CYS A 240 -4.21 -2.73 -17.34
CA CYS A 240 -5.58 -2.95 -16.91
C CYS A 240 -6.62 -2.70 -18.00
N LYS A 241 -6.27 -2.13 -19.15
CA LYS A 241 -7.26 -1.69 -20.15
C LYS A 241 -8.12 -2.85 -20.69
N SER A 242 -7.52 -4.01 -20.94
CA SER A 242 -8.24 -5.22 -21.36
C SER A 242 -9.22 -5.66 -20.27
N LEU A 243 -8.73 -5.88 -19.05
CA LEU A 243 -9.53 -6.26 -17.89
C LEU A 243 -10.70 -5.29 -17.63
N VAL A 244 -10.47 -3.99 -17.81
CA VAL A 244 -11.50 -2.96 -17.67
C VAL A 244 -12.59 -3.10 -18.74
N SER A 245 -12.20 -3.40 -19.98
CA SER A 245 -13.14 -3.67 -21.07
C SER A 245 -13.96 -4.91 -20.79
N ASP A 246 -13.32 -6.00 -20.37
CA ASP A 246 -13.96 -7.28 -20.06
C ASP A 246 -15.00 -7.11 -18.95
N LEU A 247 -14.61 -6.46 -17.84
CA LEU A 247 -15.51 -6.18 -16.72
C LEU A 247 -16.68 -5.27 -17.13
N ASN A 248 -16.47 -4.38 -18.12
CA ASN A 248 -17.53 -3.54 -18.67
C ASN A 248 -18.49 -4.35 -19.55
N HIS A 249 -18.00 -5.29 -20.36
CA HIS A 249 -18.83 -6.23 -21.13
C HIS A 249 -19.63 -7.17 -20.21
N GLU A 250 -19.07 -7.54 -19.05
CA GLU A 250 -19.74 -8.31 -17.99
C GLU A 250 -20.83 -7.52 -17.23
N GLY A 251 -21.12 -6.28 -17.66
CA GLY A 251 -22.21 -5.45 -17.15
C GLY A 251 -21.90 -4.72 -15.84
N LEU A 252 -20.63 -4.68 -15.38
CA LEU A 252 -20.27 -3.91 -14.19
C LEU A 252 -20.30 -2.41 -14.49
N LYS A 253 -20.83 -1.63 -13.54
CA LYS A 253 -20.78 -0.17 -13.62
C LYS A 253 -19.34 0.30 -13.43
N ALA A 254 -18.95 1.39 -14.09
CA ALA A 254 -17.61 1.97 -14.00
C ALA A 254 -17.09 2.15 -12.55
N SER A 255 -17.97 2.48 -11.60
CA SER A 255 -17.63 2.59 -10.18
C SER A 255 -17.23 1.26 -9.53
N GLN A 256 -17.85 0.15 -9.94
CA GLN A 256 -17.54 -1.20 -9.50
C GLN A 256 -16.22 -1.67 -10.12
N ILE A 257 -16.04 -1.44 -11.44
CA ILE A 257 -14.80 -1.80 -12.15
C ILE A 257 -13.60 -1.08 -11.50
N THR A 258 -13.72 0.23 -11.26
CA THR A 258 -12.68 1.03 -10.58
C THR A 258 -12.32 0.43 -9.22
N ARG A 259 -13.31 -0.03 -8.44
CA ARG A 259 -13.08 -0.61 -7.12
C ARG A 259 -12.38 -1.96 -7.22
N VAL A 260 -12.84 -2.82 -8.12
CA VAL A 260 -12.31 -4.18 -8.32
C VAL A 260 -10.86 -4.11 -8.82
N VAL A 261 -10.61 -3.39 -9.90
CA VAL A 261 -9.28 -3.33 -10.51
C VAL A 261 -8.25 -2.68 -9.60
N ASN A 262 -8.60 -1.60 -8.88
CA ASN A 262 -7.65 -0.96 -7.95
C ASN A 262 -7.33 -1.82 -6.72
N VAL A 263 -8.20 -2.77 -6.34
CA VAL A 263 -7.90 -3.77 -5.30
C VAL A 263 -7.05 -4.90 -5.88
N MET A 264 -7.24 -5.23 -7.15
CA MET A 264 -6.47 -6.23 -7.89
C MET A 264 -5.12 -5.69 -8.38
N LYS A 265 -4.58 -4.60 -7.83
CA LYS A 265 -3.18 -4.23 -8.10
C LYS A 265 -2.36 -5.48 -7.73
N PRO A 266 -1.64 -6.10 -8.66
CA PRO A 266 -0.84 -7.26 -8.35
C PRO A 266 0.17 -6.80 -7.30
N SER A 267 0.02 -7.27 -6.06
CA SER A 267 1.20 -7.77 -5.37
C SER A 267 1.72 -8.85 -6.31
N GLU A 268 3.02 -8.89 -6.57
CA GLU A 268 3.61 -9.77 -7.59
C GLU A 268 3.31 -11.28 -7.41
N GLU A 269 2.52 -11.68 -6.41
CA GLU A 269 2.22 -13.06 -6.03
C GLU A 269 0.73 -13.51 -6.12
N ALA A 270 -0.23 -12.72 -6.63
CA ALA A 270 -1.65 -13.12 -6.59
C ALA A 270 -2.37 -13.21 -7.95
N ASN A 271 -1.99 -14.25 -8.69
CA ASN A 271 -2.76 -15.12 -9.59
C ASN A 271 -4.17 -14.63 -10.06
N VAL A 272 -4.27 -14.43 -11.39
CA VAL A 272 -5.43 -14.05 -12.21
C VAL A 272 -6.68 -14.91 -11.95
N ASN A 273 -6.52 -16.11 -11.39
CA ASN A 273 -7.61 -17.05 -11.14
C ASN A 273 -8.60 -16.62 -10.03
N ARG A 274 -8.22 -15.72 -9.10
CA ARG A 274 -9.14 -15.20 -8.06
C ARG A 274 -10.18 -14.20 -8.58
N THR A 275 -9.98 -13.67 -9.79
CA THR A 275 -10.75 -12.53 -10.32
C THR A 275 -12.15 -12.92 -10.81
N HIS A 276 -12.29 -14.12 -11.41
CA HIS A 276 -13.58 -14.64 -11.85
C HIS A 276 -14.47 -15.10 -10.69
N ASP A 277 -13.89 -15.71 -9.65
CA ASP A 277 -14.67 -16.23 -8.52
C ASP A 277 -15.23 -15.12 -7.62
N HIS A 278 -14.46 -14.05 -7.40
CA HIS A 278 -14.94 -12.90 -6.62
C HIS A 278 -16.04 -12.13 -7.37
N ALA A 279 -15.95 -12.00 -8.70
CA ALA A 279 -17.01 -11.40 -9.51
C ALA A 279 -18.32 -12.23 -9.47
N ARG A 280 -18.21 -13.57 -9.41
CA ARG A 280 -19.35 -14.48 -9.24
C ARG A 280 -20.00 -14.36 -7.86
N GLN A 281 -19.21 -14.24 -6.79
CA GLN A 281 -19.74 -14.09 -5.43
C GLN A 281 -20.49 -12.76 -5.22
N ILE A 282 -20.07 -11.68 -5.88
CA ILE A 282 -20.77 -10.39 -5.82
C ILE A 282 -22.14 -10.44 -6.52
N ARG A 283 -22.30 -11.28 -7.57
CA ARG A 283 -23.60 -11.52 -8.23
C ARG A 283 -24.57 -12.33 -7.37
N ALA A 284 -24.08 -13.25 -6.53
CA ALA A 284 -24.92 -14.10 -5.68
C ALA A 284 -25.50 -13.38 -4.45
N ALA A 285 -24.96 -12.20 -4.12
CA ALA A 285 -25.37 -11.40 -2.96
C ALA A 285 -26.27 -10.20 -3.31
N ALA A 286 -26.69 -10.07 -4.58
CA ALA A 286 -27.58 -9.02 -5.09
C ALA A 286 -28.88 -9.64 -5.62
#